data_AF-A0ABD6QXG5-F1
#
_entry.id   AF-A0ABD6QXG5-F1
#
_cell.length_a   1.000
_cell.length_b   1.000
_cell.length_c   1.000
_cell.angle_alpha   90.00
_cell.angle_beta   90.00
_cell.angle_gamma   90.00
#
_symmetry.space_group_name_H-M   'P 1'
#
loop_
_entity.id
_entity.type
_entity.pdbx_description
1 polymer ?
#
loop_
_entity_poly.entity_id
_entity_poly.type
_entity_poly.pdbx_seq_one_letter_code
_entity_poly.pdbx_strand_id
1 'polypeptide(L)'
;DYGVPLSLRYGKGLFESLNIPQVWAEILTHLARWRETLPDLPSLNFDENPLESFREIKDLAPSVYRKLLDNDGIFNLVLILFPEQKVLKMLVEHFRQQNKTIYQQLASKLEERLLSLR
;
A
#
# COMPACT_ATOMS: atom_id res chain seq x y z
N ASP A 1 40.65 22.15 -3.88
CA ASP A 1 40.16 22.15 -2.49
C ASP A 1 40.11 23.55 -1.91
N TYR A 2 38.92 24.04 -1.56
CA TYR A 2 38.68 25.44 -1.16
C TYR A 2 39.11 25.77 0.29
N GLY A 3 39.80 24.88 1.00
CA GLY A 3 40.39 25.16 2.32
C GLY A 3 39.41 25.45 3.46
N VAL A 4 38.10 25.25 3.25
CA VAL A 4 37.07 25.50 4.27
C VAL A 4 36.51 24.17 4.79
N PRO A 5 36.41 23.96 6.12
CA PRO A 5 35.79 22.77 6.68
C PRO A 5 34.28 22.77 6.39
N LEU A 6 33.83 21.79 5.60
CA LEU A 6 32.42 21.54 5.34
C LEU A 6 31.88 20.54 6.37
N SER A 7 30.73 20.84 6.98
CA SER A 7 30.03 19.92 7.87
C SER A 7 28.59 19.72 7.43
N LEU A 8 28.19 18.46 7.19
CA LEU A 8 26.80 18.09 6.94
C LEU A 8 26.06 17.97 8.28
N ARG A 9 24.98 18.74 8.46
CA ARG A 9 24.15 18.71 9.67
C ARG A 9 22.69 18.60 9.27
N TYR A 10 21.95 17.73 9.95
CA TYR A 10 20.52 17.54 9.78
C TYR A 10 19.85 17.32 11.14
N GLY A 11 18.52 17.44 11.17
CA GLY A 11 17.74 17.32 12.41
C GLY A 11 18.20 18.31 13.48
N LYS A 12 18.17 17.90 14.76
CA LYS A 12 18.51 18.75 15.91
C LYS A 12 19.84 19.50 15.75
N GLY A 13 20.89 18.80 15.28
CA GLY A 13 22.24 19.35 15.17
C GLY A 13 22.37 20.50 14.16
N LEU A 14 21.46 20.61 13.18
CA LEU A 14 21.38 21.76 12.28
C LEU A 14 20.87 22.99 13.04
N PHE A 15 19.75 22.86 13.74
CA PHE A 15 19.12 23.97 14.46
C PHE A 15 19.96 24.45 15.66
N GLU A 16 20.68 23.54 16.32
CA GLU A 16 21.69 23.90 17.33
C GLU A 16 22.84 24.71 16.72
N SER A 17 23.33 24.33 15.54
CA SER A 17 24.41 25.08 14.86
C SER A 17 23.98 26.47 14.37
N LEU A 18 22.69 26.64 14.10
CA LEU A 18 22.08 27.93 13.72
C LEU A 18 21.66 28.76 14.94
N ASN A 19 21.97 28.31 16.17
CA ASN A 19 21.58 28.92 17.43
C ASN A 19 20.06 29.16 17.58
N ILE A 20 19.26 28.26 17.00
CA ILE A 20 17.80 28.26 17.08
C ILE A 20 17.22 26.89 17.50
N PRO A 21 17.75 26.24 18.56
CA PRO A 21 17.28 24.92 18.98
C PRO A 21 15.79 24.87 19.34
N GLN A 22 15.20 26.00 19.72
CA GLN A 22 13.78 26.14 20.02
C GLN A 22 12.87 25.81 18.83
N VAL A 23 13.32 26.10 17.59
CA VAL A 23 12.55 25.82 16.37
C VAL A 23 12.43 24.32 16.16
N TRP A 24 13.50 23.56 16.43
CA TRP A 24 13.46 22.10 16.37
C TRP A 24 12.50 21.51 17.42
N ALA A 25 12.50 22.05 18.64
CA ALA A 25 11.57 21.64 19.68
C ALA A 25 10.11 21.95 19.31
N GLU A 26 9.86 23.10 18.67
CA GLU A 26 8.55 23.46 18.15
C GLU A 26 8.08 22.50 17.05
N ILE A 27 8.95 22.18 16.08
CA ILE A 27 8.65 21.19 15.03
C ILE A 27 8.25 19.85 15.66
N LEU A 28 9.00 19.36 16.64
CA LEU A 28 8.67 18.11 17.34
C LEU A 28 7.32 18.19 18.07
N THR A 29 7.01 19.34 18.69
CA THR A 29 5.74 19.57 19.37
C THR A 29 4.57 19.52 18.39
N HIS A 30 4.69 20.17 17.23
CA HIS A 30 3.66 20.14 16.19
C HIS A 30 3.51 18.75 15.57
N LEU A 31 4.60 18.01 15.37
CA LEU A 31 4.54 16.62 14.88
C LEU A 31 3.85 15.68 15.88
N ALA A 32 4.10 15.85 17.18
CA ALA A 32 3.42 15.08 18.22
C ALA A 32 1.91 15.36 18.24
N ARG A 33 1.52 16.64 18.18
CA ARG A 33 0.12 17.04 18.06
C ARG A 33 -0.53 16.52 16.78
N TRP A 34 0.19 16.62 15.66
CA TRP A 34 -0.29 16.11 14.38
C TRP A 34 -0.57 14.61 14.46
N ARG A 35 0.32 13.84 15.10
CA ARG A 35 0.13 12.40 15.33
C ARG A 35 -1.12 12.09 16.15
N GLU A 36 -1.46 12.91 17.15
CA GLU A 36 -2.69 12.75 17.94
C GLU A 36 -3.97 13.08 17.16
N THR A 37 -3.85 13.94 16.14
CA THR A 37 -4.96 14.31 15.25
C THR A 37 -5.07 13.44 14.00
N LEU A 38 -4.16 12.47 13.82
CA LEU A 38 -4.29 11.53 12.72
C LEU A 38 -5.60 10.76 12.91
N PRO A 39 -6.46 10.67 11.87
CA PRO A 39 -7.57 9.74 11.94
C PRO A 39 -7.01 8.34 12.20
N ASP A 40 -7.84 7.46 12.77
CA ASP A 40 -7.51 6.04 12.81
C ASP A 40 -7.02 5.64 11.41
N LEU A 41 -5.84 5.01 11.35
CA LEU A 41 -5.30 4.52 10.09
C LEU A 41 -6.43 3.73 9.42
N PRO A 42 -6.80 4.05 8.16
CA PRO A 42 -7.85 3.31 7.49
C PRO A 42 -7.42 1.84 7.54
N SER A 43 -8.37 1.00 7.92
CA SER A 43 -8.11 -0.43 7.95
C SER A 43 -7.59 -0.85 6.58
N LEU A 44 -6.36 -1.37 6.57
CA LEU A 44 -5.73 -1.87 5.36
C LEU A 44 -6.29 -3.25 4.95
N ASN A 45 -7.17 -3.83 5.79
CA ASN A 45 -7.80 -5.10 5.53
C ASN A 45 -9.03 -4.91 4.64
N PHE A 46 -8.85 -5.09 3.33
CA PHE A 46 -9.96 -5.02 2.38
C PHE A 46 -10.94 -6.19 2.49
N ASP A 47 -10.66 -7.22 3.30
CA ASP A 47 -11.62 -8.26 3.66
C ASP A 47 -12.52 -7.90 4.86
N GLU A 48 -12.37 -6.70 5.46
CA GLU A 48 -13.23 -6.23 6.55
C GLU A 48 -14.67 -5.94 6.06
N ASN A 49 -14.81 -5.32 4.88
CA ASN A 49 -16.09 -5.18 4.17
C ASN A 49 -16.00 -5.76 2.74
N PRO A 50 -16.03 -7.10 2.58
CA PRO A 50 -15.71 -7.75 1.30
C PRO A 50 -16.61 -7.33 0.15
N LEU A 51 -17.89 -7.07 0.43
CA LEU A 51 -18.87 -6.70 -0.60
C LEU A 51 -18.60 -5.30 -1.16
N GLU A 52 -18.22 -4.35 -0.30
CA GLU A 52 -17.89 -2.99 -0.71
C GLU A 52 -16.57 -2.98 -1.48
N SER A 53 -15.50 -3.55 -0.91
CA SER A 53 -14.20 -3.67 -1.56
C SER A 53 -14.30 -4.35 -2.92
N PHE A 54 -15.07 -5.45 -3.02
CA PHE A 54 -15.30 -6.13 -4.29
C PHE A 54 -16.01 -5.22 -5.31
N ARG A 55 -17.06 -4.49 -4.91
CA ARG A 55 -17.80 -3.59 -5.80
C ARG A 55 -16.91 -2.49 -6.36
N GLU A 56 -16.00 -1.94 -5.56
CA GLU A 56 -15.09 -0.89 -5.98
C GLU A 56 -14.08 -1.39 -7.03
N ILE A 57 -13.56 -2.61 -6.84
CA ILE A 57 -12.45 -3.09 -7.68
C ILE A 57 -12.91 -3.93 -8.87
N LYS A 58 -14.03 -4.67 -8.79
CA LYS A 58 -14.41 -5.71 -9.79
C LYS A 58 -14.41 -5.25 -11.25
N ASP A 59 -14.69 -3.96 -11.48
CA ASP A 59 -14.82 -3.37 -12.82
C ASP A 59 -13.51 -2.73 -13.33
N LEU A 60 -12.40 -2.85 -12.60
CA LEU A 60 -11.09 -2.40 -13.05
C LEU A 60 -10.70 -3.07 -14.37
N ALA A 61 -9.95 -2.33 -15.19
CA ALA A 61 -9.53 -2.83 -16.49
C ALA A 61 -8.68 -4.12 -16.35
N PRO A 62 -8.86 -5.13 -17.22
CA PRO A 62 -8.07 -6.37 -17.17
C PRO A 62 -6.55 -6.18 -17.18
N SER A 63 -6.06 -5.08 -17.77
CA SER A 63 -4.65 -4.71 -17.78
C SER A 63 -4.10 -4.38 -16.38
N VAL A 64 -4.94 -3.85 -15.48
CA VAL A 64 -4.58 -3.58 -14.08
C VAL A 64 -4.38 -4.90 -13.36
N TYR A 65 -5.35 -5.81 -13.43
CA TYR A 65 -5.24 -7.13 -12.83
C TYR A 65 -4.05 -7.92 -13.34
N ARG A 66 -3.78 -7.86 -14.66
CA ARG A 66 -2.58 -8.49 -15.22
C ARG A 66 -1.31 -7.95 -14.56
N LYS A 67 -1.15 -6.62 -14.43
CA LYS A 67 0.02 -6.02 -13.77
C LYS A 67 0.16 -6.45 -12.30
N LEU A 68 -0.95 -6.56 -11.58
CA LEU A 68 -0.96 -7.00 -10.18
C LEU A 68 -0.55 -8.47 -10.04
N LEU A 69 -1.04 -9.34 -10.93
CA LEU A 69 -0.82 -10.79 -10.86
C LEU A 69 0.54 -11.23 -11.47
N ASP A 70 1.11 -10.44 -12.37
CA ASP A 70 2.36 -10.76 -13.06
C ASP A 70 3.61 -10.41 -12.24
N ASN A 71 3.49 -9.54 -11.23
CA ASN A 71 4.61 -9.07 -10.42
C ASN A 71 4.53 -9.62 -8.99
N ASP A 72 5.48 -10.48 -8.60
CA ASP A 72 5.50 -11.13 -7.28
C ASP A 72 5.59 -10.14 -6.13
N GLY A 73 6.41 -9.10 -6.26
CA GLY A 73 6.57 -8.07 -5.24
C GLY A 73 5.28 -7.29 -4.99
N ILE A 74 4.54 -7.00 -6.07
CA ILE A 74 3.23 -6.35 -5.97
C ILE A 74 2.18 -7.31 -5.42
N PHE A 75 2.18 -8.57 -5.87
CA PHE A 75 1.20 -9.56 -5.43
C PHE A 75 1.33 -9.85 -3.93
N ASN A 76 2.55 -9.81 -3.37
CA ASN A 76 2.74 -9.89 -1.91
C ASN A 76 2.03 -8.76 -1.16
N LEU A 77 2.02 -7.54 -1.71
CA LEU A 77 1.26 -6.43 -1.13
C LEU A 77 -0.25 -6.69 -1.23
N VAL A 78 -0.72 -7.28 -2.32
CA VAL A 78 -2.13 -7.70 -2.47
C VAL A 78 -2.50 -8.66 -1.33
N LEU A 79 -1.66 -9.64 -0.99
CA LEU A 79 -1.97 -10.58 0.10
C LEU A 79 -1.99 -9.92 1.49
N ILE A 80 -1.19 -8.88 1.72
CA ILE A 80 -1.24 -8.10 2.97
C ILE A 80 -2.57 -7.33 3.08
N LEU A 81 -3.06 -6.81 1.96
CA LEU A 81 -4.32 -6.05 1.89
C LEU A 81 -5.57 -6.96 1.93
N PHE A 82 -5.43 -8.23 1.52
CA PHE A 82 -6.51 -9.24 1.50
C PHE A 82 -6.11 -10.48 2.32
N PRO A 83 -5.95 -10.35 3.65
CA PRO A 83 -5.41 -11.41 4.51
C PRO A 83 -6.30 -12.66 4.56
N GLU A 84 -7.62 -12.53 4.43
CA GLU A 84 -8.57 -13.65 4.43
C GLU A 84 -8.91 -14.13 3.01
N GLN A 85 -8.50 -13.36 2.00
CA GLN A 85 -8.67 -13.61 0.57
C GLN A 85 -10.16 -13.72 0.18
N LYS A 86 -11.08 -13.15 0.96
CA LYS A 86 -12.53 -13.22 0.69
C LYS A 86 -12.84 -12.51 -0.62
N VAL A 87 -12.35 -11.27 -0.76
CA VAL A 87 -12.55 -10.46 -1.97
C VAL A 87 -11.85 -11.08 -3.17
N LEU A 88 -10.65 -11.64 -2.99
CA LEU A 88 -9.92 -12.29 -4.07
C LEU A 88 -10.66 -13.53 -4.60
N LYS A 89 -11.28 -14.32 -3.72
CA LYS A 89 -12.14 -15.46 -4.13
C LYS A 89 -13.38 -14.98 -4.89
N MET A 90 -14.02 -13.91 -4.43
CA MET A 90 -15.14 -13.28 -5.16
C MET A 90 -14.72 -12.78 -6.55
N LEU A 91 -13.50 -12.24 -6.69
CA LEU A 91 -12.95 -11.84 -8.00
C LEU A 91 -12.74 -13.04 -8.93
N VAL A 92 -12.24 -14.18 -8.43
CA VAL A 92 -12.12 -15.40 -9.23
C VAL A 92 -13.48 -15.83 -9.78
N GLU A 93 -14.49 -15.89 -8.93
CA GLU A 93 -15.87 -16.23 -9.34
C GLU A 93 -16.41 -15.23 -10.37
N HIS A 94 -16.21 -13.93 -10.13
CA HIS A 94 -16.62 -12.88 -11.05
C HIS A 94 -15.96 -13.03 -12.42
N PHE A 95 -14.65 -13.26 -12.47
CA PHE A 95 -13.92 -13.43 -13.73
C PHE A 95 -14.36 -14.69 -14.49
N ARG A 96 -14.68 -15.79 -13.79
CA ARG A 96 -15.24 -17.00 -14.41
C ARG A 96 -16.60 -16.78 -15.06
N GLN A 97 -17.42 -15.89 -14.50
CA GLN A 97 -18.73 -15.54 -15.07
C GLN A 97 -18.62 -14.68 -16.34
N GLN A 98 -17.44 -14.12 -16.64
CA GLN A 98 -17.23 -13.32 -17.84
C GLN A 98 -16.92 -14.22 -19.05
N ASN A 99 -17.70 -14.07 -20.13
CA ASN A 99 -17.56 -14.86 -21.36
C ASN A 99 -16.32 -14.54 -22.23
N LYS A 100 -15.40 -13.69 -21.75
CA LYS A 100 -14.20 -13.30 -22.53
C LYS A 100 -12.98 -14.08 -22.04
N THR A 101 -12.19 -14.56 -23.00
CA THR A 101 -10.96 -15.34 -22.76
C THR A 101 -9.99 -14.66 -21.79
N ILE A 102 -9.88 -13.33 -21.87
CA ILE A 102 -9.01 -12.54 -20.99
C ILE A 102 -9.37 -12.70 -19.50
N TYR A 103 -10.66 -12.76 -19.16
CA TYR A 103 -11.09 -12.92 -17.77
C TYR A 103 -10.91 -14.36 -17.30
N GLN A 104 -11.12 -15.35 -18.17
CA GLN A 104 -10.83 -16.76 -17.84
C GLN A 104 -9.35 -16.96 -17.51
N GLN A 105 -8.44 -16.35 -18.29
CA GLN A 105 -7.00 -16.35 -17.99
C GLN A 105 -6.67 -15.68 -16.66
N LEU A 106 -7.30 -14.54 -16.36
CA LEU A 106 -7.12 -13.85 -15.08
C LEU A 106 -7.63 -14.71 -13.91
N ALA A 107 -8.75 -15.40 -14.08
CA ALA A 107 -9.32 -16.28 -13.04
C ALA A 107 -8.37 -17.44 -12.73
N SER A 108 -7.89 -18.15 -13.76
CA SER A 108 -6.92 -19.25 -13.58
C SER A 108 -5.63 -18.78 -12.92
N LYS A 109 -5.10 -17.62 -13.34
CA LYS A 109 -3.86 -17.07 -12.77
C LYS A 109 -4.02 -16.66 -11.32
N LEU A 110 -5.12 -15.98 -10.97
CA LEU A 110 -5.40 -15.61 -9.58
C LEU A 110 -5.58 -16.86 -8.71
N GLU A 111 -6.29 -17.88 -9.21
CA GLU A 111 -6.47 -19.13 -8.48
C GLU A 111 -5.15 -19.89 -8.24
N GLU A 112 -4.28 -19.98 -9.25
CA GLU A 112 -2.94 -20.57 -9.12
C GLU A 112 -2.13 -19.85 -8.03
N ARG A 113 -2.16 -18.52 -8.02
CA ARG A 113 -1.50 -17.71 -6.98
C ARG A 113 -2.04 -18.00 -5.58
N LEU A 114 -3.36 -18.11 -5.43
CA LEU A 114 -3.98 -18.41 -4.13
C LEU A 114 -3.67 -19.84 -3.66
N LEU A 115 -3.51 -20.79 -4.57
CA LEU A 115 -3.13 -22.17 -4.26
C LEU A 115 -1.64 -22.31 -3.90
N SER A 116 -0.76 -21.53 -4.53
CA SER A 116 0.69 -21.55 -4.26
C SER A 116 1.09 -21.12 -2.83
N LEU A 117 0.13 -20.60 -2.07
CA LEU A 117 0.27 -20.18 -0.68
C LEU A 117 -0.09 -21.26 0.34
N ARG A 118 -0.65 -22.40 -0.10
CA ARG A 118 -1.03 -23.52 0.77
C ARG A 118 0.09 -24.54 0.94
#